data_AF-A0A5S3YPI5-F1
#
_entry.id   AF-A0A5S3YPI5-F1
#
_cell.length_a   1.000
_cell.length_b   1.000
_cell.length_c   1.000
_cell.angle_alpha   90.00
_cell.angle_beta   90.00
_cell.angle_gamma   90.00
#
_symmetry.space_group_name_H-M   'P 1'
#
loop_
_entity.id
_entity.type
_entity.pdbx_description
1 polymer ?
#
loop_
_entity_poly.entity_id
_entity_poly.type
_entity_poly.pdbx_seq_one_letter_code
_entity_poly.pdbx_strand_id
1 'polypeptide(L)'
;NDIDHTKTKAMSPQTNGICERFHKTILNEFYQVTFRKKLYSSLEELQKDLDEWMIYYNNDRTHQGKMCCGRTPLETLLDGKSIWAEKNLAQI
;
A
#
# COMPACT_ATOMS: atom_id res chain seq x y z
N ASN A 1 -9.57 16.28 13.91
CA ASN A 1 -9.21 15.69 12.60
C ASN A 1 -10.41 14.90 12.13
N ASP A 2 -11.38 15.53 11.48
CA ASP A 2 -12.70 14.97 11.10
C ASP A 2 -12.57 13.68 10.26
N ILE A 3 -12.31 12.55 10.93
CA ILE A 3 -12.07 11.24 10.36
C ILE A 3 -12.87 10.25 11.19
N ASP A 4 -13.80 9.55 10.54
CA ASP A 4 -14.56 8.47 11.17
C ASP A 4 -13.73 7.20 11.27
N HIS A 5 -13.70 6.60 12.45
CA HIS A 5 -12.95 5.38 12.70
C HIS A 5 -13.88 4.17 12.67
N THR A 6 -13.55 3.18 11.84
CA THR A 6 -14.29 1.92 11.76
C THR A 6 -13.37 0.73 12.08
N LYS A 7 -13.89 -0.26 12.79
CA LYS A 7 -13.21 -1.53 13.02
C LYS A 7 -13.67 -2.59 12.01
N THR A 8 -12.75 -3.43 11.57
CA THR A 8 -13.04 -4.62 10.75
C THR A 8 -14.02 -5.52 11.50
N LYS A 9 -15.18 -5.81 10.91
CA LYS A 9 -16.13 -6.77 11.47
C LYS A 9 -15.60 -8.20 11.30
N ALA A 10 -15.90 -9.07 12.26
CA ALA A 10 -15.59 -10.49 12.13
C ALA A 10 -16.20 -11.06 10.83
N MET A 11 -15.51 -12.02 10.20
CA MET A 11 -15.94 -12.69 8.97
C MET A 11 -16.20 -11.75 7.77
N SER A 12 -15.51 -10.59 7.70
CA SER A 12 -15.65 -9.62 6.60
C SER A 12 -14.35 -9.46 5.80
N PRO A 13 -13.89 -10.51 5.08
CA PRO A 13 -12.56 -10.54 4.45
C PRO A 13 -12.34 -9.45 3.39
N GLN A 14 -13.41 -8.95 2.77
CA GLN A 14 -13.35 -7.91 1.75
C GLN A 14 -12.90 -6.56 2.33
N THR A 15 -13.15 -6.32 3.62
CA THR A 15 -12.87 -5.03 4.27
C THR A 15 -11.40 -4.83 4.63
N ASN A 16 -10.60 -5.90 4.67
CA ASN A 16 -9.17 -5.84 5.02
C ASN A 16 -8.25 -6.49 3.97
N GLY A 17 -8.81 -7.09 2.91
CA GLY A 17 -8.06 -7.91 1.97
C GLY A 17 -6.94 -7.17 1.22
N ILE A 18 -7.08 -5.86 1.00
CA ILE A 18 -6.02 -5.04 0.38
C ILE A 18 -4.82 -4.90 1.33
N CYS A 19 -5.07 -4.51 2.58
CA CYS A 19 -4.02 -4.39 3.60
C CYS A 19 -3.33 -5.72 3.85
N GLU A 20 -4.09 -6.81 3.97
CA GLU A 20 -3.52 -8.16 4.16
C GLU A 20 -2.63 -8.59 2.99
N ARG A 21 -3.04 -8.27 1.75
CA ARG A 21 -2.23 -8.56 0.57
C ARG A 21 -0.93 -7.76 0.59
N PHE A 22 -1.00 -6.46 0.89
CA PHE A 22 0.19 -5.63 1.03
C PHE A 22 1.13 -6.15 2.12
N HIS A 23 0.62 -6.49 3.30
CA HIS A 23 1.41 -7.04 4.40
C HIS A 23 2.13 -8.35 4.02
N LYS A 24 1.49 -9.23 3.25
CA LYS A 24 2.15 -10.42 2.71
C LYS A 24 3.25 -10.07 1.71
N THR A 25 3.00 -9.09 0.84
CA THR A 25 3.98 -8.63 -0.16
C THR A 25 5.22 -8.04 0.50
N ILE A 26 5.08 -7.07 1.41
CA ILE A 26 6.23 -6.47 2.11
C ILE A 26 6.98 -7.49 2.97
N LEU A 27 6.29 -8.45 3.60
CA LEU A 27 6.94 -9.53 4.33
C LEU A 27 7.83 -10.39 3.43
N ASN A 28 7.30 -10.82 2.29
CA ASN A 28 7.99 -11.75 1.39
C ASN A 28 9.08 -11.07 0.56
N GLU A 29 8.83 -9.85 0.06
CA GLU A 29 9.71 -9.16 -0.87
C GLU A 29 10.76 -8.28 -0.16
N PHE A 30 10.42 -7.70 1.00
CA PHE A 30 11.34 -6.86 1.76
C PHE A 30 11.91 -7.57 2.99
N TYR A 31 11.10 -7.81 4.02
CA TYR A 31 11.62 -8.23 5.35
C TYR A 31 12.38 -9.57 5.30
N GLN A 32 11.79 -10.61 4.70
CA GLN A 32 12.47 -11.91 4.59
C GLN A 32 13.74 -11.86 3.74
N VAL A 33 13.77 -11.00 2.72
CA VAL A 33 14.94 -10.85 1.85
C VAL A 33 16.03 -10.09 2.58
N THR A 34 15.69 -8.97 3.20
CA THR A 34 16.69 -8.07 3.77
C THR A 34 17.33 -8.65 5.03
N PHE A 35 16.55 -9.30 5.90
CA PHE A 35 17.08 -9.95 7.09
C PHE A 35 17.96 -11.17 6.79
N ARG A 36 17.90 -11.73 5.57
CA ARG A 36 18.86 -12.75 5.11
C ARG A 36 20.15 -12.16 4.54
N LYS A 37 20.12 -10.91 4.06
CA LYS A 37 21.24 -10.27 3.33
C LYS A 37 22.04 -9.30 4.18
N LYS A 38 21.40 -8.67 5.16
CA LYS A 38 21.97 -7.57 5.95
C LYS A 38 21.60 -7.74 7.42
N LEU A 39 22.61 -7.61 8.28
CA LEU A 39 22.40 -7.46 9.72
C LEU A 39 22.22 -5.97 10.01
N TYR A 40 21.11 -5.63 10.63
CA TYR A 40 20.81 -4.26 11.02
C TYR A 40 21.26 -4.01 12.45
N SER A 41 21.97 -2.90 12.64
CA SER A 41 22.48 -2.49 13.95
C SER A 41 21.50 -1.58 14.70
N SER A 42 20.57 -0.95 13.98
CA SER A 42 19.53 -0.08 14.54
C SER A 42 18.24 -0.11 13.72
N LEU A 43 17.15 0.40 14.30
CA LEU A 43 15.86 0.48 13.60
C LEU A 43 15.89 1.52 12.48
N GLU A 44 16.64 2.61 12.64
CA GLU A 44 16.80 3.68 11.66
C GLU A 44 17.44 3.16 10.37
N GLU A 45 18.40 2.25 10.51
CA GLU A 45 19.04 1.60 9.36
C GLU A 45 18.04 0.73 8.58
N LEU A 46 17.18 -0.01 9.28
CA LEU A 46 16.10 -0.78 8.65
C LEU A 46 15.05 0.14 8.01
N GLN A 47 14.70 1.24 8.69
CA GLN A 47 13.72 2.20 8.20
C GLN A 47 14.17 2.84 6.89
N LYS A 48 15.46 3.18 6.75
CA LYS A 48 15.99 3.73 5.49
C LYS A 48 15.81 2.77 4.32
N ASP A 49 16.19 1.51 4.48
CA ASP A 49 16.04 0.51 3.42
C ASP A 49 14.54 0.23 3.12
N LEU A 50 13.69 0.30 4.15
CA LEU A 50 12.24 0.19 4.00
C LEU A 50 11.66 1.36 3.21
N ASP A 51 12.08 2.59 3.50
CA ASP A 51 11.63 3.78 2.79
C ASP A 51 12.00 3.71 1.29
N GLU A 52 13.23 3.28 0.98
CA GLU A 52 13.67 3.02 -0.39
C GLU A 52 12.80 1.96 -1.08
N TRP A 53 12.51 0.85 -0.39
CA TRP A 53 11.62 -0.19 -0.92
C TRP A 53 10.19 0.32 -1.12
N MET A 54 9.68 1.17 -0.23
CA MET A 54 8.35 1.78 -0.34
C MET A 54 8.26 2.75 -1.52
N ILE A 55 9.32 3.49 -1.82
CA ILE A 55 9.38 4.35 -3.02
C ILE A 55 9.25 3.47 -4.26
N TYR A 56 10.04 2.40 -4.38
CA TYR A 56 9.94 1.45 -5.48
C TYR A 56 8.55 0.83 -5.59
N TYR A 57 8.00 0.33 -4.48
CA TYR A 57 6.68 -0.30 -4.46
C TYR A 57 5.58 0.64 -4.96
N ASN A 58 5.62 1.92 -4.54
CA ASN A 58 4.57 2.88 -4.89
C ASN A 58 4.73 3.50 -6.27
N ASN A 59 5.96 3.68 -6.77
CA ASN A 59 6.24 4.47 -7.97
C ASN A 59 6.69 3.66 -9.17
N ASP A 60 7.27 2.47 -8.97
CA ASP A 60 7.88 1.68 -10.05
C ASP A 60 7.23 0.31 -10.22
N ARG A 61 6.73 -0.29 -9.12
CA ARG A 61 6.13 -1.64 -9.17
C ARG A 61 4.75 -1.61 -9.81
N THR A 62 4.67 -2.07 -11.06
CA THR A 62 3.38 -2.27 -11.75
C THR A 62 2.57 -3.41 -11.13
N HIS A 63 1.26 -3.22 -10.99
CA HIS A 63 0.36 -4.25 -10.47
C HIS A 63 -0.69 -4.64 -11.52
N GLN A 64 -0.75 -5.94 -11.86
CA GLN A 64 -1.71 -6.47 -12.84
C GLN A 64 -3.11 -6.77 -12.26
N GLY A 65 -3.36 -6.38 -11.01
CA GLY A 65 -4.69 -6.56 -10.40
C GLY A 65 -5.76 -5.72 -11.08
N LYS A 66 -7.03 -6.16 -10.99
CA LYS A 66 -8.19 -5.52 -11.64
C LYS A 66 -8.29 -4.00 -11.46
N MET A 67 -7.85 -3.48 -10.30
CA MET A 67 -7.93 -2.03 -10.02
C MET A 67 -6.72 -1.26 -10.58
N CYS A 68 -5.55 -1.90 -10.63
CA CYS A 68 -4.32 -1.24 -11.04
C CYS A 68 -4.09 -1.34 -12.55
N CYS A 69 -4.49 -2.44 -13.20
CA CYS A 69 -4.42 -2.60 -14.67
C CYS A 69 -3.02 -2.35 -15.25
N GLY A 70 -1.97 -2.81 -14.56
CA GLY A 70 -0.58 -2.58 -14.96
C GLY A 70 0.00 -1.24 -14.51
N ARG A 71 -0.79 -0.38 -13.86
CA ARG A 71 -0.32 0.86 -13.23
C ARG A 71 0.37 0.59 -11.90
N THR A 72 1.11 1.59 -11.45
CA THR A 72 1.71 1.65 -10.12
C THR A 72 0.63 1.98 -9.06
N PRO A 73 0.89 1.69 -7.77
CA PRO A 73 -0.01 2.10 -6.70
C PRO A 73 -0.26 3.60 -6.67
N LEU A 74 0.76 4.43 -6.90
CA LEU A 74 0.61 5.88 -6.90
C LEU A 74 -0.29 6.36 -8.04
N GLU A 75 -0.08 5.87 -9.26
CA GLU A 75 -0.96 6.21 -10.39
C GLU A 75 -2.42 5.80 -10.12
N THR A 76 -2.61 4.61 -9.53
CA THR A 76 -3.95 4.12 -9.15
C THR A 76 -4.59 5.02 -8.09
N LEU A 77 -3.81 5.52 -7.13
CA LEU A 77 -4.29 6.43 -6.09
C LEU A 77 -4.70 7.80 -6.67
N LEU A 78 -3.89 8.36 -7.56
CA LEU A 78 -4.15 9.65 -8.19
C LEU A 78 -5.43 9.59 -9.05
N ASP A 79 -5.59 8.52 -9.83
CA ASP A 79 -6.82 8.26 -10.61
C ASP A 79 -8.06 8.15 -9.70
N GLY A 80 -7.95 7.36 -8.62
CA GLY A 80 -9.03 7.21 -7.64
C GLY A 80 -9.42 8.53 -6.96
N LYS A 81 -8.44 9.42 -6.71
CA LYS A 81 -8.68 10.74 -6.13
C LYS A 81 -9.47 11.64 -7.09
N SER A 82 -9.15 11.61 -8.38
CA SER A 82 -9.90 12.36 -9.41
C SER A 82 -11.35 11.88 -9.50
N ILE A 83 -11.58 10.57 -9.56
CA ILE A 83 -12.92 9.96 -9.60
C ILE A 83 -13.74 10.36 -8.35
N TRP A 84 -13.10 10.38 -7.18
CA TRP A 84 -13.76 10.82 -5.94
C TRP A 84 -14.17 12.30 -5.99
N ALA A 85 -13.27 13.17 -6.47
CA ALA A 85 -13.55 14.60 -6.59
C ALA A 85 -14.72 14.87 -7.54
N GLU A 86 -14.77 14.19 -8.69
CA GLU A 86 -15.89 14.28 -9.64
C GLU A 86 -17.23 13.87 -9.02
N LYS A 87 -17.25 12.78 -8.24
CA LYS A 87 -18.47 12.31 -7.57
C LYS A 87 -18.97 13.28 -6.50
N ASN A 88 -18.07 13.90 -5.76
CA ASN A 88 -18.47 14.88 -4.75
C ASN A 88 -18.98 16.19 -5.37
N LEU A 89 -18.39 16.62 -6.50
CA LEU A 89 -18.87 17.78 -7.24
C LEU A 89 -20.27 17.55 -7.83
N ALA A 90 -20.60 16.32 -8.21
CA ALA A 90 -21.93 15.94 -8.67
C ALA A 90 -22.97 15.74 -7.55
N GLN A 91 -22.55 15.83 -6.28
CA GLN A 91 -23.44 15.74 -5.10
C GLN A 91 -23.78 17.12 -4.51
N ILE A 92 -23.27 18.20 -5.09
CA ILE A 92 -23.58 19.61 -4.78
C ILE A 92 -24.57 20.12 -5.84
#